data_AF-A0A5N6N9Y2-F1
#
_entry.id   AF-A0A5N6N9Y2-F1
#
_cell.length_a   1.000
_cell.length_b   1.000
_cell.length_c   1.000
_cell.angle_alpha   90.00
_cell.angle_beta   90.00
_cell.angle_gamma   90.00
#
_symmetry.space_group_name_H-M   'P 1'
#
loop_
_entity.id
_entity.type
_entity.pdbx_description
1 polymer ?
#
loop_
_entity_poly.entity_id
_entity_poly.type
_entity_poly.pdbx_seq_one_letter_code
_entity_poly.pdbx_strand_id
1 'polypeptide(L)'
;MPLYSMMNLSASCNPSISFRPIRPSDLEVLVKLHGDLFPIRYETEFFHNVVNGRDIVSWGAVDRNRPNDENDELIGFVTARIVMAKESEVISHYDISLIL
;
A
#
# COMPACT_ATOMS: atom_id res chain seq x y z
N MET A 1 12.90 13.37 -40.49
CA MET A 1 12.63 14.24 -39.33
C MET A 1 11.84 13.45 -38.30
N PRO A 2 12.46 12.78 -37.32
CA PRO A 2 11.71 12.15 -36.24
C PRO A 2 11.76 13.03 -34.99
N LEU A 3 10.61 13.48 -34.51
CA LEU A 3 10.47 14.17 -33.21
C LEU A 3 10.11 13.13 -32.12
N TYR A 4 10.98 12.13 -31.96
CA TYR A 4 10.94 11.20 -30.82
C TYR A 4 12.22 11.35 -30.01
N SER A 5 12.43 12.54 -29.43
CA SER A 5 13.46 12.73 -28.42
C SER A 5 13.17 14.00 -27.64
N MET A 6 12.25 13.90 -26.69
CA MET A 6 12.26 14.72 -25.47
C MET A 6 11.21 14.15 -24.51
N MET A 7 11.42 12.89 -24.12
CA MET A 7 11.10 12.50 -22.75
C MET A 7 11.95 13.43 -21.89
N ASN A 8 11.31 14.40 -21.24
CA ASN A 8 11.96 15.35 -20.35
C ASN A 8 12.55 14.57 -19.17
N LEU A 9 13.78 14.09 -19.33
CA LEU A 9 14.56 13.37 -18.34
C LEU A 9 15.15 14.31 -17.28
N SER A 10 14.47 15.44 -17.02
CA SER A 10 14.95 16.51 -16.13
C SER A 10 13.83 17.24 -15.39
N ALA A 11 12.74 16.56 -15.07
CA ALA A 11 12.08 16.90 -13.82
C ALA A 11 12.90 16.19 -12.74
N SER A 12 13.57 16.96 -11.89
CA SER A 12 14.02 16.46 -10.59
C SER A 12 12.76 16.08 -9.78
N CYS A 13 12.12 14.97 -10.13
CA CYS A 13 11.05 14.37 -9.38
C CYS A 13 11.68 13.79 -8.13
N ASN A 14 12.03 14.64 -7.16
CA ASN A 14 12.33 14.20 -5.82
C ASN A 14 11.04 13.54 -5.33
N PRO A 15 10.94 12.21 -5.24
CA PRO A 15 9.68 11.58 -4.87
C PRO A 15 9.30 12.07 -3.47
N SER A 16 8.12 12.67 -3.32
CA SER A 16 7.66 13.17 -2.02
C SER A 16 6.77 12.11 -1.42
N ILE A 17 7.42 11.05 -0.92
CA ILE A 17 6.71 9.91 -0.36
C ILE A 17 6.16 10.29 1.01
N SER A 18 4.84 10.21 1.12
CA SER A 18 4.13 10.41 2.36
C SER A 18 3.37 9.14 2.74
N PHE A 19 3.28 8.88 4.03
CA PHE A 19 2.55 7.74 4.56
C PHE A 19 1.24 8.22 5.18
N ARG A 20 0.15 7.53 4.88
CA ARG A 20 -1.16 7.78 5.49
C ARG A 20 -1.89 6.47 5.75
N PRO A 21 -2.87 6.45 6.67
CA PRO A 21 -3.78 5.32 6.80
C PRO A 21 -4.51 5.06 5.47
N ILE A 22 -4.75 3.79 5.18
CA ILE A 22 -5.57 3.39 4.02
C ILE A 22 -7.03 3.78 4.28
N ARG A 23 -7.70 4.25 3.23
CA ARG A 23 -9.09 4.72 3.27
C ARG A 23 -9.99 3.84 2.41
N PRO A 24 -11.32 3.86 2.62
CA PRO A 24 -12.28 3.17 1.77
C PRO A 24 -12.19 3.54 0.27
N SER A 25 -11.76 4.76 -0.05
CA SER A 25 -11.54 5.22 -1.42
C SER A 25 -10.40 4.49 -2.13
N ASP A 26 -9.46 3.90 -1.38
CA ASP A 26 -8.28 3.24 -1.94
C ASP A 26 -8.54 1.77 -2.33
N LEU A 27 -9.77 1.28 -2.16
CA LEU A 27 -10.11 -0.14 -2.32
C LEU A 27 -9.73 -0.70 -3.70
N GLU A 28 -10.11 0.00 -4.78
CA GLU A 28 -9.83 -0.45 -6.14
C GLU A 28 -8.33 -0.50 -6.44
N VAL A 29 -7.59 0.54 -6.02
CA VAL A 29 -6.14 0.65 -6.19
C VAL A 29 -5.43 -0.44 -5.36
N LEU A 30 -5.89 -0.70 -4.14
CA LEU A 30 -5.33 -1.72 -3.26
C LEU A 30 -5.50 -3.13 -3.85
N VAL A 31 -6.69 -3.46 -4.37
CA VAL A 31 -6.95 -4.76 -5.01
C VAL A 31 -6.08 -4.93 -6.26
N LYS A 32 -5.96 -3.88 -7.07
CA LYS A 32 -5.13 -3.87 -8.27
C LYS A 32 -3.66 -4.08 -7.94
N LEU A 33 -3.10 -3.26 -7.04
CA LEU A 33 -1.70 -3.39 -6.59
C LEU A 33 -1.42 -4.78 -6.02
N HIS A 34 -2.33 -5.32 -5.22
CA HIS A 34 -2.18 -6.66 -4.68
C HIS A 34 -2.16 -7.72 -5.80
N GLY A 35 -3.08 -7.64 -6.75
CA GLY A 35 -3.15 -8.57 -7.87
C GLY A 35 -1.95 -8.50 -8.82
N ASP A 36 -1.34 -7.32 -8.93
CA ASP A 36 -0.15 -7.09 -9.75
C ASP A 36 1.15 -7.52 -9.05
N LEU A 37 1.22 -7.39 -7.71
CA LEU A 37 2.43 -7.68 -6.92
C LEU A 37 2.50 -9.11 -6.37
N PHE A 38 1.37 -9.69 -6.00
CA PHE A 38 1.33 -10.96 -5.28
C PHE A 38 0.55 -12.04 -6.05
N PRO A 39 1.09 -13.27 -6.15
CA PRO A 39 0.39 -14.39 -6.80
C PRO A 39 -0.76 -14.94 -5.94
N ILE A 40 -0.81 -14.60 -4.66
CA ILE A 40 -1.86 -15.01 -3.73
C ILE A 40 -3.10 -14.15 -4.00
N ARG A 41 -4.28 -14.77 -4.02
CA ARG A 41 -5.55 -14.06 -4.17
C ARG A 41 -6.30 -14.09 -2.85
N TYR A 42 -6.57 -12.90 -2.32
CA TYR A 42 -7.47 -12.74 -1.19
C TYR A 42 -8.91 -12.49 -1.66
N GLU A 43 -9.86 -12.80 -0.79
CA GLU A 43 -11.25 -12.47 -1.00
C GLU A 43 -11.50 -10.97 -0.82
N THR A 44 -12.51 -10.43 -1.49
CA THR A 44 -12.89 -9.01 -1.40
C THR A 44 -13.16 -8.55 0.03
N GLU A 45 -13.65 -9.46 0.89
CA GLU A 45 -13.88 -9.18 2.31
C GLU A 45 -12.59 -8.81 3.07
N PHE A 46 -11.45 -9.42 2.72
CA PHE A 46 -10.16 -9.05 3.31
C PHE A 46 -9.84 -7.59 3.05
N PHE A 47 -9.95 -7.15 1.80
CA PHE A 47 -9.70 -5.76 1.41
C PHE A 47 -10.70 -4.79 2.07
N HIS A 48 -11.97 -5.19 2.20
CA HIS A 48 -12.94 -4.40 2.97
C HIS A 48 -12.53 -4.25 4.44
N ASN A 49 -11.99 -5.29 5.07
CA ASN A 49 -11.49 -5.19 6.45
C ASN A 49 -10.27 -4.26 6.55
N VAL A 50 -9.37 -4.30 5.55
CA VAL A 50 -8.17 -3.45 5.47
C VAL A 50 -8.54 -1.96 5.37
N VAL A 51 -9.44 -1.61 4.46
CA VAL A 51 -9.80 -0.20 4.21
C VAL A 51 -10.72 0.40 5.27
N ASN A 52 -11.45 -0.45 6.01
CA ASN A 52 -12.32 -0.03 7.12
C ASN A 52 -11.63 -0.10 8.49
N GLY A 53 -10.37 -0.56 8.56
CA GLY A 53 -9.62 -0.67 9.82
C GLY A 53 -10.22 -1.64 10.83
N ARG A 54 -10.93 -2.69 10.38
CA ARG A 54 -11.52 -3.70 11.27
C ARG A 54 -10.47 -4.74 11.62
N ASP A 55 -9.89 -4.62 12.81
CA ASP A 55 -8.83 -5.51 13.34
C ASP A 55 -7.53 -5.56 12.51
N ILE A 56 -7.39 -4.66 11.52
CA ILE A 56 -6.22 -4.52 10.66
C ILE A 56 -5.70 -3.10 10.78
N VAL A 57 -4.41 -2.98 11.09
CA VAL A 57 -3.66 -1.73 10.95
C VAL A 57 -3.09 -1.68 9.54
N SER A 58 -3.44 -0.64 8.79
CA SER A 58 -3.07 -0.53 7.38
C SER A 58 -2.54 0.86 7.05
N TRP A 59 -1.42 0.90 6.33
CA TRP A 59 -0.77 2.12 5.90
C TRP A 59 -0.45 2.06 4.41
N GLY A 60 -0.66 3.19 3.74
CA GLY A 60 -0.36 3.38 2.33
C GLY A 60 0.74 4.41 2.14
N ALA A 61 1.60 4.18 1.16
CA ALA A 61 2.55 5.16 0.65
C ALA A 61 1.94 5.86 -0.58
N VAL A 62 2.02 7.18 -0.63
CA VAL A 62 1.60 8.02 -1.76
C VAL A 62 2.76 8.91 -2.21
N ASP A 63 2.87 9.16 -3.51
CA ASP A 63 3.84 10.11 -4.06
C ASP A 63 3.14 11.43 -4.41
N ARG A 64 3.34 12.46 -3.57
CA ARG A 64 2.68 13.75 -3.74
C ARG A 64 3.12 14.53 -4.97
N ASN A 65 4.23 14.13 -5.58
CA ASN A 65 4.78 14.80 -6.75
C ASN A 65 4.32 14.15 -8.06
N ARG A 66 3.40 13.17 -8.02
CA ARG A 66 2.79 12.62 -9.22
C ARG A 66 1.95 13.67 -9.95
N PRO A 67 2.12 13.82 -11.28
CA PRO A 67 1.24 14.65 -12.09
C PRO A 67 -0.17 14.04 -12.18
N ASN A 68 -1.13 14.80 -12.74
CA ASN A 68 -2.50 14.34 -13.04
C ASN A 68 -3.43 14.02 -11.86
N ASP A 69 -3.24 14.66 -10.70
CA ASP A 69 -4.06 14.44 -9.49
C ASP A 69 -3.94 13.01 -8.90
N GLU A 70 -2.94 12.25 -9.35
CA GLU A 70 -2.55 10.94 -8.79
C GLU A 70 -1.67 11.09 -7.53
N ASN A 71 -1.62 12.31 -6.95
CA ASN A 71 -0.77 12.64 -5.81
C ASN A 71 -1.20 11.94 -4.50
N ASP A 72 -2.44 11.42 -4.47
CA ASP A 72 -3.02 10.67 -3.35
C ASP A 72 -3.26 9.19 -3.70
N GLU A 73 -2.84 8.75 -4.90
CA GLU A 73 -2.92 7.34 -5.30
C GLU A 73 -1.88 6.51 -4.55
N LEU A 74 -2.30 5.34 -4.06
CA LEU A 74 -1.39 4.41 -3.41
C LEU A 74 -0.35 3.89 -4.41
N ILE A 75 0.92 4.00 -4.03
CA ILE A 75 2.05 3.41 -4.76
C ILE A 75 2.63 2.19 -4.03
N GLY A 76 2.17 1.95 -2.81
CA GLY A 76 2.58 0.84 -1.96
C GLY A 76 1.72 0.80 -0.71
N PHE A 77 1.64 -0.36 -0.08
CA PHE A 77 0.82 -0.56 1.11
C PHE A 77 1.43 -1.60 2.03
N VAL A 78 1.05 -1.52 3.31
CA VAL A 78 1.33 -2.54 4.32
C VAL A 78 0.08 -2.78 5.14
N THR A 79 -0.21 -4.06 5.41
CA THR A 79 -1.30 -4.48 6.28
C THR A 79 -0.77 -5.38 7.36
N ALA A 80 -1.15 -5.11 8.61
CA ALA A 80 -0.76 -5.89 9.76
C ALA A 80 -1.98 -6.15 10.64
N ARG A 81 -2.05 -7.33 11.26
CA ARG A 81 -3.02 -7.66 12.29
C ARG A 81 -2.29 -7.89 13.61
N ILE A 82 -2.89 -7.43 14.71
CA ILE A 82 -2.40 -7.74 16.05
C ILE A 82 -3.00 -9.09 16.44
N VAL A 83 -2.14 -10.10 16.59
CA VAL A 83 -2.54 -11.42 17.07
C VAL A 83 -2.05 -11.56 18.51
N MET A 84 -2.93 -12.00 19.41
CA MET A 84 -2.52 -12.31 20.78
C MET A 84 -1.59 -13.52 20.75
N ALA A 85 -0.35 -13.33 21.17
CA ALA A 85 0.59 -14.44 21.35
C ALA A 85 0.00 -15.45 22.34
N LYS A 86 0.02 -16.74 21.99
CA LYS A 86 -0.24 -17.79 23.00
C LYS A 86 0.90 -17.76 24.02
N GLU A 87 0.63 -18.11 25.29
CA GLU A 87 1.65 -18.15 26.36
C GLU A 87 2.91 -18.96 26.00
N SER A 88 2.85 -19.85 24.99
CA SER A 88 3.99 -20.60 24.44
C SER A 88 4.91 -19.83 23.48
N GLU A 89 4.58 -18.60 23.08
CA GLU A 89 5.30 -17.80 22.06
C GLU A 89 5.96 -16.54 22.66
N VAL A 90 5.80 -16.30 23.97
CA VAL A 90 6.12 -15.01 24.65
C VAL A 90 7.63 -14.79 24.89
N ILE A 91 8.53 -15.60 24.33
CA ILE A 91 9.98 -15.42 24.58
C ILE A 91 10.61 -14.37 23.66
N SER A 92 9.97 -13.90 22.58
CA SER A 92 10.56 -12.80 21.81
C SER A 92 9.55 -12.02 20.97
N HIS A 93 9.32 -10.77 21.37
CA HIS A 93 8.98 -9.62 20.52
C HIS A 93 7.68 -9.71 19.70
N TYR A 94 6.79 -8.73 19.90
CA TYR A 94 5.58 -8.49 19.11
C TYR A 94 5.66 -9.00 17.67
N ASP A 95 4.97 -10.11 17.39
CA ASP A 95 4.90 -10.67 16.04
C ASP A 95 4.07 -9.75 15.16
N ILE A 96 4.75 -8.87 14.42
CA ILE A 96 4.15 -8.14 13.31
C ILE A 96 4.01 -9.16 12.19
N SER A 97 2.88 -9.86 12.16
CA SER A 97 2.50 -10.67 10.99
C SER A 97 2.29 -9.73 9.82
N LEU A 98 3.31 -9.62 8.95
CA LEU A 98 3.19 -9.00 7.64
C LEU A 98 2.30 -9.93 6.81
N ILE A 99 1.03 -9.60 6.70
CA ILE A 99 0.13 -10.32 5.80
C ILE A 99 0.48 -9.80 4.40
N LEU A 100 1.29 -10.59 3.68
CA LEU A 100 1.66 -10.39 2.28
C LEU A 100 0.51 -10.81 1.37
#